data_AF-A0A2P2IFQ2-F1
#
_entry.id   AF-A0A2P2IFQ2-F1
#
_cell.length_a   1.000
_cell.length_b   1.000
_cell.length_c   1.000
_cell.angle_alpha   90.00
_cell.angle_beta   90.00
_cell.angle_gamma   90.00
#
_symmetry.space_group_name_H-M   'P 1'
#
loop_
_entity.id
_entity.type
_entity.pdbx_description
1 polymer ?
#
loop_
_entity_poly.entity_id
_entity_poly.type
_entity_poly.pdbx_seq_one_letter_code
_entity_poly.pdbx_strand_id
1 'polypeptide(L)'
;IFSMLDDSKFEHFKPVIDAYITGHFAAALVHKGLISCVKHLADLCPQTEKQEPIIRCFKSLEYIFKFSIQSRLLFVRATGGSNEDSFRTDVTNLFESFAHLLMVQKEKVLLSQMALLECLQSGCEQLCRVLRPGDVARLLCALLATTPCTTTTDHLTKYRLVAYTQACSYTLCSDNDGRRVVVSSVCEQLRCHLQCKVE
;
A
#
# COMPACT_ATOMS: atom_id res chain seq x y z
N ILE A 1 10.73 14.84 -4.54
CA ILE A 1 10.57 14.85 -6.02
C ILE A 1 9.22 14.27 -6.41
N PHE A 2 8.89 13.02 -6.08
CA PHE A 2 7.57 12.45 -6.41
C PHE A 2 6.40 13.20 -5.80
N SER A 3 6.56 13.76 -4.60
CA SER A 3 5.54 14.61 -3.97
C SER A 3 5.19 15.88 -4.74
N MET A 4 5.97 16.24 -5.77
CA MET A 4 5.65 17.35 -6.66
C MET A 4 4.67 16.93 -7.77
N LEU A 5 4.56 15.64 -8.08
CA LEU A 5 3.65 15.12 -9.12
C LEU A 5 2.17 15.23 -8.72
N ASP A 6 1.88 15.43 -7.43
CA ASP A 6 0.53 15.67 -6.92
C ASP A 6 0.10 17.14 -7.05
N ASP A 7 1.03 18.06 -7.36
CA ASP A 7 0.69 19.44 -7.68
C ASP A 7 0.24 19.52 -9.14
N SER A 8 -0.94 20.09 -9.36
CA SER A 8 -1.54 20.37 -10.67
C SER A 8 -0.57 20.96 -11.70
N LYS A 9 0.42 21.74 -11.25
CA LYS A 9 1.46 22.33 -12.11
C LYS A 9 2.36 21.29 -12.78
N PHE A 10 2.46 20.10 -12.20
CA PHE A 10 3.31 19.01 -12.67
C PHE A 10 2.53 17.80 -13.20
N GLU A 11 1.20 17.90 -13.34
CA GLU A 11 0.37 16.78 -13.80
C GLU A 11 0.82 16.26 -15.17
N HIS A 12 1.24 17.16 -16.07
CA HIS A 12 1.76 16.80 -17.40
C HIS A 12 3.10 16.05 -17.38
N PHE A 13 3.79 15.97 -16.24
CA PHE A 13 4.99 15.14 -16.09
C PHE A 13 4.66 13.68 -15.78
N LYS A 14 3.44 13.36 -15.32
CA LYS A 14 3.03 11.98 -15.00
C LYS A 14 3.26 11.01 -16.18
N PRO A 15 2.83 11.31 -17.42
CA PRO A 15 3.08 10.44 -18.57
C PRO A 15 4.56 10.30 -18.91
N VAL A 16 5.35 11.37 -18.72
CA VAL A 16 6.81 11.36 -18.98
C VAL A 16 7.51 10.43 -17.99
N ILE A 17 7.15 10.49 -16.71
CA ILE A 17 7.68 9.60 -15.68
C ILE A 17 7.27 8.16 -15.96
N ASP A 18 6.02 7.90 -16.35
CA ASP A 18 5.56 6.54 -16.68
C ASP A 18 6.32 5.96 -17.89
N ALA A 19 6.56 6.77 -18.93
CA ALA A 19 7.38 6.38 -20.08
C ALA A 19 8.85 6.12 -19.70
N TYR A 20 9.41 6.90 -18.78
CA TYR A 20 10.75 6.67 -18.25
C TYR A 20 10.82 5.35 -17.46
N ILE A 21 9.88 5.10 -16.55
CA ILE A 21 9.83 3.87 -15.76
C ILE A 21 9.77 2.65 -16.67
N THR A 22 8.87 2.67 -17.66
CA THR A 22 8.65 1.51 -18.53
C THR A 22 9.75 1.31 -19.57
N GLY A 23 10.29 2.39 -20.14
CA GLY A 23 11.20 2.32 -21.29
C GLY A 23 12.69 2.53 -21.01
N HIS A 24 13.05 3.24 -19.93
CA HIS A 24 14.43 3.74 -19.74
C HIS A 24 15.02 3.40 -18.38
N PHE A 25 14.19 3.14 -17.37
CA PHE A 25 14.68 2.78 -16.05
C PHE A 25 15.42 1.44 -16.11
N ALA A 26 16.66 1.42 -15.61
CA ALA A 26 17.59 0.27 -15.75
C ALA A 26 18.13 -0.23 -14.39
N ALA A 27 17.64 0.29 -13.27
CA ALA A 27 18.21 -0.03 -11.95
C ALA A 27 17.52 -1.25 -11.31
N ALA A 28 18.11 -2.44 -11.49
CA ALA A 28 17.53 -3.72 -11.06
C ALA A 28 17.54 -3.97 -9.52
N LEU A 29 18.35 -3.24 -8.75
CA LEU A 29 18.51 -3.49 -7.29
C LEU A 29 17.82 -2.45 -6.40
N VAL A 30 17.24 -1.40 -6.98
CA VAL A 30 16.69 -0.26 -6.25
C VAL A 30 15.42 -0.62 -5.45
N HIS A 31 14.66 -1.63 -5.86
CA HIS A 31 13.45 -2.06 -5.13
C HIS A 31 13.72 -2.37 -3.65
N LYS A 32 14.85 -2.99 -3.32
CA LYS A 32 15.22 -3.30 -1.92
C LYS A 32 15.34 -2.03 -1.08
N GLY A 33 16.04 -1.03 -1.63
CA GLY A 33 16.21 0.26 -0.98
C GLY A 33 14.88 1.00 -0.83
N LEU A 34 14.06 1.05 -1.89
CA LEU A 34 12.77 1.74 -1.85
C LEU A 34 11.81 1.11 -0.85
N ILE A 35 11.64 -0.22 -0.87
CA ILE A 35 10.76 -0.94 0.07
C ILE A 35 11.24 -0.72 1.51
N SER A 36 12.55 -0.87 1.75
CA SER A 36 13.15 -0.65 3.08
C SER A 36 12.96 0.79 3.57
N CYS A 37 13.13 1.79 2.70
CA CYS A 37 12.90 3.20 3.04
C CYS A 37 11.45 3.48 3.42
N VAL A 38 10.47 2.98 2.66
CA VAL A 38 9.05 3.16 2.98
C VAL A 38 8.71 2.48 4.31
N LYS A 39 9.21 1.25 4.52
CA LYS A 39 9.03 0.53 5.78
C LYS A 39 9.57 1.34 6.96
N HIS A 40 10.80 1.84 6.85
CA HIS A 40 11.43 2.66 7.88
C HIS A 40 10.61 3.93 8.18
N LEU A 41 10.03 4.57 7.17
CA LEU A 41 9.17 5.74 7.37
C LEU A 41 7.87 5.39 8.10
N ALA A 42 7.26 4.23 7.79
CA ALA A 42 6.10 3.75 8.53
C ALA A 42 6.43 3.48 10.01
N ASP A 43 7.58 2.85 10.29
CA ASP A 43 8.05 2.57 11.66
C ASP A 43 8.41 3.86 12.43
N LEU A 44 8.95 4.87 11.74
CA LEU A 44 9.33 6.17 12.33
C LEU A 44 8.13 7.06 12.61
N CYS A 45 7.05 6.93 11.83
CA CYS A 45 5.88 7.80 11.87
C CYS A 45 5.31 8.03 13.28
N PRO A 46 5.15 7.00 14.15
CA PRO A 46 4.64 7.20 15.51
C PRO A 46 5.61 7.90 16.47
N GLN A 47 6.89 7.95 16.11
CA GLN A 47 8.00 8.39 16.95
C GLN A 47 8.38 9.86 16.70
N THR A 48 8.20 10.34 15.47
CA THR A 48 8.57 11.72 15.08
C THR A 48 7.44 12.72 15.25
N GLU A 49 7.77 13.99 15.47
CA GLU A 49 6.84 15.13 15.38
C GLU A 49 6.75 15.68 13.94
N LYS A 50 7.74 15.39 13.10
CA LYS A 50 7.80 15.87 11.71
C LYS A 50 6.99 14.96 10.79
N GLN A 51 5.67 15.14 10.77
CA GLN A 51 4.75 14.30 9.99
C GLN A 51 4.71 14.64 8.50
N GLU A 52 4.93 15.90 8.14
CA GLU A 52 4.78 16.38 6.75
C GLU A 52 5.63 15.59 5.71
N PRO A 53 6.91 15.26 5.95
CA PRO A 53 7.69 14.45 5.02
C PRO A 53 7.13 13.03 4.83
N ILE A 54 6.56 12.44 5.88
CA ILE A 54 5.99 11.09 5.85
C ILE A 54 4.69 11.11 5.04
N ILE A 55 3.81 12.09 5.29
CA ILE A 55 2.58 12.28 4.52
C ILE A 55 2.89 12.43 3.03
N ARG A 56 3.89 13.26 2.68
CA ARG A 56 4.34 13.42 1.29
C ARG A 56 4.89 12.12 0.70
N CYS A 57 5.58 11.31 1.49
CA CYS A 57 6.04 9.99 1.05
C CYS A 57 4.87 9.05 0.76
N PHE A 58 3.87 8.99 1.65
CA PHE A 58 2.69 8.14 1.47
C PHE A 58 1.87 8.55 0.24
N LYS A 59 1.66 9.84 0.03
CA LYS A 59 1.03 10.35 -1.21
C LYS A 59 1.79 9.96 -2.48
N SER A 60 3.11 9.82 -2.38
CA SER A 60 3.97 9.40 -3.49
C SER A 60 4.06 7.88 -3.68
N LEU A 61 3.33 7.06 -2.90
CA LEU A 61 3.49 5.61 -2.91
C LEU A 61 3.21 4.99 -4.27
N GLU A 62 2.28 5.53 -5.05
CA GLU A 62 2.01 5.06 -6.41
C GLU A 62 3.31 4.97 -7.23
N TYR A 63 4.06 6.06 -7.31
CA TYR A 63 5.30 6.11 -8.07
C TYR A 63 6.42 5.32 -7.41
N ILE A 64 6.51 5.32 -6.08
CA ILE A 64 7.49 4.50 -5.35
C ILE A 64 7.27 3.01 -5.67
N PHE A 65 6.02 2.54 -5.69
CA PHE A 65 5.70 1.18 -6.11
C PHE A 65 5.98 0.96 -7.59
N LYS A 66 5.60 1.88 -8.49
CA LYS A 66 5.93 1.75 -9.93
C LYS A 66 7.43 1.53 -10.17
N PHE A 67 8.29 2.33 -9.51
CA PHE A 67 9.75 2.15 -9.56
C PHE A 67 10.22 0.85 -8.91
N SER A 68 9.67 0.49 -7.75
CA SER A 68 10.03 -0.75 -7.04
C SER A 68 9.69 -1.98 -7.86
N ILE A 69 8.50 -2.01 -8.47
CA ILE A 69 8.04 -3.13 -9.29
C ILE A 69 8.82 -3.20 -10.59
N GLN A 70 9.09 -2.07 -11.25
CA GLN A 70 9.94 -2.08 -12.43
C GLN A 70 11.36 -2.57 -12.13
N SER A 71 11.95 -2.10 -11.02
CA SER A 71 13.25 -2.60 -10.54
C SER A 71 13.22 -4.12 -10.31
N ARG A 72 12.14 -4.65 -9.70
CA ARG A 72 11.96 -6.08 -9.50
C ARG A 72 11.86 -6.86 -10.82
N LEU A 73 11.10 -6.36 -11.80
CA LEU A 73 10.97 -6.99 -13.13
C LEU A 73 12.33 -7.08 -13.85
N LEU A 74 13.14 -6.02 -13.77
CA LEU A 74 14.51 -6.02 -14.30
C LEU A 74 15.41 -7.03 -13.59
N PHE A 75 15.30 -7.12 -12.26
CA PHE A 75 16.05 -8.11 -11.47
C PHE A 75 15.72 -9.54 -11.86
N VAL A 76 14.43 -9.87 -11.97
CA VAL A 76 13.96 -11.21 -12.39
C VAL A 76 14.50 -11.54 -13.77
N ARG A 77 14.44 -10.59 -14.72
CA ARG A 77 14.98 -10.76 -16.06
C ARG A 77 16.49 -11.03 -16.06
N ALA A 78 17.25 -10.33 -15.21
CA ALA A 78 18.70 -10.47 -15.13
C ALA A 78 19.16 -11.75 -14.41
N THR A 79 18.35 -12.30 -13.50
CA THR A 79 18.75 -13.39 -12.60
C THR A 79 18.00 -14.71 -12.83
N GLY A 80 17.03 -14.74 -13.73
CA GLY A 80 16.20 -15.92 -13.98
C GLY A 80 15.25 -16.25 -12.82
N GLY A 81 14.78 -15.25 -12.07
CA GLY A 81 13.81 -15.44 -10.98
C GLY A 81 14.42 -15.83 -9.62
N SER A 82 15.72 -15.59 -9.42
CA SER A 82 16.32 -15.76 -8.09
C SER A 82 15.69 -14.81 -7.04
N ASN A 83 15.79 -15.17 -5.76
CA ASN A 83 15.35 -14.34 -4.62
C ASN A 83 13.87 -13.92 -4.67
N GLU A 84 12.95 -14.78 -5.12
CA GLU A 84 11.50 -14.52 -4.99
C GLU A 84 11.05 -14.45 -3.53
N ASP A 85 11.51 -15.38 -2.70
CA ASP A 85 11.12 -15.40 -1.28
C ASP A 85 11.60 -14.16 -0.53
N SER A 86 12.82 -13.68 -0.81
CA SER A 86 13.33 -12.43 -0.21
C SER A 86 12.44 -11.24 -0.54
N PHE A 87 12.01 -11.09 -1.80
CA PHE A 87 11.14 -9.99 -2.19
C PHE A 87 9.77 -10.09 -1.53
N ARG A 88 9.19 -11.30 -1.46
CA ARG A 88 7.92 -11.54 -0.76
C ARG A 88 8.03 -11.19 0.71
N THR A 89 9.11 -11.58 1.38
CA THR A 89 9.39 -11.23 2.78
C THR A 89 9.49 -9.71 2.96
N ASP A 90 10.22 -9.00 2.10
CA ASP A 90 10.35 -7.54 2.18
C ASP A 90 8.98 -6.84 2.04
N VAL A 91 8.12 -7.30 1.12
CA VAL A 91 6.76 -6.77 0.95
C VAL A 91 5.88 -7.11 2.16
N THR A 92 5.91 -8.34 2.67
CA THR A 92 5.15 -8.72 3.87
C THR A 92 5.53 -7.85 5.07
N ASN A 93 6.83 -7.70 5.33
CA ASN A 93 7.34 -6.85 6.42
C ASN A 93 6.93 -5.39 6.27
N LEU A 94 6.83 -4.87 5.03
CA LEU A 94 6.32 -3.53 4.77
C LEU A 94 4.84 -3.41 5.16
N PHE A 95 4.00 -4.37 4.78
CA PHE A 95 2.58 -4.38 5.12
C PHE A 95 2.35 -4.57 6.62
N GLU A 96 3.20 -5.32 7.32
CA GLU A 96 3.19 -5.42 8.79
C GLU A 96 3.49 -4.07 9.45
N SER A 97 4.50 -3.33 8.97
CA SER A 97 4.79 -1.96 9.44
C SER A 97 3.62 -1.00 9.18
N PHE A 98 2.94 -1.12 8.04
CA PHE A 98 1.71 -0.38 7.76
C PHE A 98 0.58 -0.74 8.72
N ALA A 99 0.40 -2.04 9.01
CA ALA A 99 -0.61 -2.52 9.95
C ALA A 99 -0.37 -1.96 11.35
N HIS A 100 0.87 -2.01 11.84
CA HIS A 100 1.25 -1.38 13.10
C HIS A 100 0.93 0.11 13.11
N LEU A 101 1.27 0.84 12.04
CA LEU A 101 0.95 2.27 11.93
C LEU A 101 -0.56 2.53 12.01
N LEU A 102 -1.41 1.74 11.34
CA LEU A 102 -2.86 1.89 11.36
C LEU A 102 -3.50 1.61 12.74
N MET A 103 -2.79 0.90 13.62
CA MET A 103 -3.24 0.66 14.99
C MET A 103 -2.89 1.81 15.95
N VAL A 104 -1.95 2.70 15.60
CA VAL A 104 -1.48 3.78 16.48
C VAL A 104 -2.58 4.79 16.76
N GLN A 105 -2.88 4.99 18.05
CA GLN A 105 -3.85 5.97 18.55
C GLN A 105 -3.17 7.28 18.95
N LYS A 106 -2.60 8.01 17.98
CA LYS A 106 -2.02 9.34 18.19
C LYS A 106 -2.55 10.31 17.15
N GLU A 107 -3.11 11.43 17.57
CA GLU A 107 -3.70 12.43 16.65
C GLU A 107 -2.70 12.88 15.57
N LYS A 108 -1.43 13.06 15.94
CA LYS A 108 -0.38 13.48 15.01
C LYS A 108 -0.18 12.54 13.80
N VAL A 109 -0.48 11.24 13.93
CA VAL A 109 -0.28 10.28 12.82
C VAL A 109 -1.50 10.16 11.91
N LEU A 110 -2.63 10.78 12.26
CA LEU A 110 -3.91 10.58 11.59
C LEU A 110 -3.83 10.89 10.09
N LEU A 111 -3.24 12.03 9.72
CA LEU A 111 -3.08 12.42 8.31
C LEU A 111 -2.15 11.46 7.54
N SER A 112 -1.13 10.91 8.20
CA SER A 112 -0.24 9.91 7.62
C SER A 112 -0.98 8.58 7.39
N GLN A 113 -1.81 8.14 8.34
CA GLN A 113 -2.64 6.95 8.20
C GLN A 113 -3.67 7.10 7.06
N MET A 114 -4.30 8.27 6.94
CA MET A 114 -5.24 8.58 5.86
C MET A 114 -4.54 8.53 4.49
N ALA A 115 -3.40 9.23 4.35
CA ALA A 115 -2.63 9.24 3.11
C ALA A 115 -2.15 7.84 2.69
N LEU A 116 -1.77 7.00 3.67
CA LEU A 116 -1.42 5.61 3.41
C LEU A 116 -2.62 4.84 2.82
N LEU A 117 -3.78 4.89 3.47
CA LEU A 117 -5.00 4.19 3.03
C LEU A 117 -5.45 4.62 1.64
N GLU A 118 -5.39 5.91 1.32
CA GLU A 118 -5.74 6.45 0.00
C GLU A 118 -4.86 5.91 -1.14
N CYS A 119 -3.58 5.62 -0.86
CA CYS A 119 -2.64 5.15 -1.86
C CYS A 119 -2.57 3.62 -1.99
N LEU A 120 -3.21 2.85 -1.10
CA LEU A 120 -3.09 1.39 -1.07
C LEU A 120 -3.52 0.71 -2.36
N GLN A 121 -4.60 1.17 -3.00
CA GLN A 121 -5.08 0.58 -4.26
C GLN A 121 -3.99 0.60 -5.33
N SER A 122 -3.37 1.76 -5.53
CA SER A 122 -2.32 1.94 -6.55
C SER A 122 -1.12 1.03 -6.29
N GLY A 123 -0.74 0.86 -5.01
CA GLY A 123 0.32 -0.08 -4.61
C GLY A 123 -0.04 -1.53 -4.90
N CYS A 124 -1.28 -1.93 -4.62
CA CYS A 124 -1.76 -3.29 -4.87
C CYS A 124 -1.80 -3.63 -6.37
N GLU A 125 -2.23 -2.69 -7.21
CA GLU A 125 -2.21 -2.86 -8.67
C GLU A 125 -0.79 -3.07 -9.20
N GLN A 126 0.19 -2.32 -8.67
CA GLN A 126 1.59 -2.54 -9.03
C GLN A 126 2.09 -3.90 -8.55
N LEU A 127 1.79 -4.30 -7.30
CA LEU A 127 2.21 -5.58 -6.75
C LEU A 127 1.67 -6.78 -7.53
N CYS A 128 0.46 -6.69 -8.08
CA CYS A 128 -0.13 -7.74 -8.92
C CYS A 128 0.63 -8.00 -10.22
N ARG A 129 1.58 -7.13 -10.61
CA ARG A 129 2.46 -7.36 -11.77
C ARG A 129 3.58 -8.36 -11.49
N VAL A 130 3.87 -8.64 -10.21
CA VAL A 130 4.98 -9.52 -9.77
C VAL A 130 4.56 -10.55 -8.71
N LEU A 131 3.36 -10.41 -8.13
CA LEU A 131 2.76 -11.33 -7.17
C LEU A 131 1.39 -11.77 -7.67
N ARG A 132 0.91 -12.94 -7.20
CA ARG A 132 -0.45 -13.40 -7.52
C ARG A 132 -1.50 -12.51 -6.85
N PRO A 133 -2.64 -12.23 -7.51
CA PRO A 133 -3.72 -11.41 -6.94
C PRO A 133 -4.17 -11.90 -5.56
N GLY A 134 -4.31 -13.22 -5.35
CA GLY A 134 -4.66 -13.80 -4.05
C GLY A 134 -3.67 -13.49 -2.92
N ASP A 135 -2.37 -13.43 -3.22
CA ASP A 135 -1.34 -13.08 -2.22
C ASP A 135 -1.41 -11.60 -1.85
N VAL A 136 -1.62 -10.72 -2.83
CA VAL A 136 -1.80 -9.27 -2.60
C VAL A 136 -3.10 -8.99 -1.85
N ALA A 137 -4.19 -9.70 -2.19
CA ALA A 137 -5.47 -9.61 -1.50
C ALA A 137 -5.34 -9.97 -0.01
N ARG A 138 -4.58 -11.02 0.33
CA ARG A 138 -4.33 -11.38 1.74
C ARG A 138 -3.60 -10.28 2.50
N LEU A 139 -2.55 -9.70 1.91
CA LEU A 139 -1.81 -8.59 2.51
C LEU A 139 -2.71 -7.37 2.75
N LEU A 140 -3.49 -6.98 1.74
CA LEU A 140 -4.40 -5.85 1.83
C LEU A 140 -5.51 -6.09 2.86
N CYS A 141 -6.17 -7.24 2.82
CA CYS A 141 -7.26 -7.56 3.75
C CYS A 141 -6.77 -7.67 5.18
N ALA A 142 -5.58 -8.26 5.42
CA ALA A 142 -4.97 -8.29 6.75
C ALA A 142 -4.66 -6.89 7.27
N LEU A 143 -4.13 -6.02 6.39
CA LEU A 143 -3.87 -4.62 6.71
C LEU A 143 -5.17 -3.86 7.06
N LEU A 144 -6.21 -4.00 6.24
CA LEU A 144 -7.48 -3.27 6.43
C LEU A 144 -8.28 -3.79 7.63
N ALA A 145 -8.15 -5.07 7.96
CA ALA A 145 -8.77 -5.67 9.14
C ALA A 145 -8.12 -5.21 10.45
N THR A 146 -7.00 -4.46 10.41
CA THR A 146 -6.42 -3.87 11.61
C THR A 146 -7.33 -2.77 12.16
N THR A 147 -7.93 -3.03 13.31
CA THR A 147 -8.78 -2.06 14.02
C THR A 147 -8.20 -1.78 15.41
N PRO A 148 -8.15 -0.50 15.85
CA PRO A 148 -7.81 -0.19 17.22
C PRO A 148 -8.87 -0.76 18.18
N CYS A 149 -8.46 -1.29 19.33
CA CYS A 149 -9.33 -2.00 20.27
C CYS A 149 -10.23 -1.07 21.13
N THR A 150 -10.65 0.10 20.64
CA THR A 150 -11.36 1.09 21.46
C THR A 150 -12.61 1.63 20.77
N THR A 151 -13.68 1.75 21.56
CA THR A 151 -15.07 2.16 21.23
C THR A 151 -15.22 3.58 20.68
N THR A 152 -14.13 4.34 20.55
CA THR A 152 -14.12 5.70 20.02
C THR A 152 -14.06 5.70 18.49
N THR A 153 -14.94 6.52 17.90
CA THR A 153 -15.03 6.89 16.48
C THR A 153 -13.74 6.65 15.71
N ASP A 154 -13.63 5.51 15.01
CA ASP A 154 -12.49 5.23 14.16
C ASP A 154 -12.53 6.19 12.96
N HIS A 155 -11.81 7.32 13.08
CA HIS A 155 -11.69 8.34 12.06
C HIS A 155 -11.17 7.80 10.71
N LEU A 156 -10.59 6.60 10.72
CA LEU A 156 -10.12 5.89 9.54
C LEU A 156 -11.15 4.92 8.96
N THR A 157 -12.30 4.67 9.62
CA THR A 157 -13.35 3.74 9.14
C THR A 157 -13.74 4.06 7.70
N LYS A 158 -13.99 5.34 7.41
CA LYS A 158 -14.34 5.81 6.06
C LYS A 158 -13.26 5.42 5.05
N TYR A 159 -11.99 5.66 5.38
CA TYR A 159 -10.86 5.36 4.51
C TYR A 159 -10.65 3.86 4.31
N ARG A 160 -10.85 3.05 5.36
CA ARG A 160 -10.84 1.58 5.26
C ARG A 160 -11.95 1.07 4.35
N LEU A 161 -13.17 1.59 4.48
CA LEU A 161 -14.31 1.21 3.63
C LEU A 161 -14.09 1.60 2.16
N VAL A 162 -13.50 2.77 1.91
CA VAL A 162 -13.09 3.17 0.56
C VAL A 162 -12.04 2.20 0.02
N ALA A 163 -11.01 1.87 0.80
CA ALA A 163 -9.99 0.91 0.41
C ALA A 163 -10.56 -0.50 0.15
N TYR A 164 -11.55 -0.96 0.93
CA TYR A 164 -12.28 -2.20 0.67
C TYR A 164 -13.09 -2.15 -0.63
N THR A 165 -13.73 -1.01 -0.92
CA THR A 165 -14.46 -0.82 -2.18
C THR A 165 -13.50 -0.90 -3.37
N GLN A 166 -12.32 -0.31 -3.24
CA GLN A 166 -11.25 -0.37 -4.24
C GLN A 166 -10.63 -1.78 -4.33
N ALA A 167 -10.57 -2.53 -3.23
CA ALA A 167 -10.10 -3.91 -3.19
C ALA A 167 -10.98 -4.85 -4.02
N CYS A 168 -12.28 -4.53 -4.15
CA CYS A 168 -13.20 -5.23 -5.05
C CYS A 168 -12.95 -4.95 -6.54
N SER A 169 -11.86 -4.25 -6.89
CA SER A 169 -11.46 -4.02 -8.28
C SER A 169 -11.18 -5.33 -9.03
N TYR A 170 -11.29 -5.26 -10.36
CA TYR A 170 -11.06 -6.39 -11.26
C TYR A 170 -9.68 -7.04 -11.05
N THR A 171 -8.63 -6.26 -10.73
CA THR A 171 -7.27 -6.80 -10.58
C THR A 171 -7.15 -7.80 -9.44
N LEU A 172 -7.61 -7.45 -8.23
CA LEU A 172 -7.53 -8.32 -7.06
C LEU A 172 -8.59 -9.43 -7.07
N CYS A 173 -9.73 -9.19 -7.71
CA CYS A 173 -10.82 -10.17 -7.86
C CYS A 173 -10.78 -10.95 -9.18
N SER A 174 -9.68 -10.83 -9.95
CA SER A 174 -9.51 -11.46 -11.26
C SER A 174 -9.48 -12.99 -11.17
N ASP A 175 -8.92 -13.53 -10.09
CA ASP A 175 -8.90 -14.96 -9.81
C ASP A 175 -9.86 -15.35 -8.67
N ASN A 176 -10.14 -16.65 -8.56
CA ASN A 176 -11.04 -17.18 -7.54
C ASN A 176 -10.47 -17.02 -6.11
N ASP A 177 -9.15 -17.02 -5.95
CA ASP A 177 -8.49 -16.98 -4.65
C ASP A 177 -8.59 -15.57 -4.03
N GLY A 178 -8.18 -14.56 -4.78
CA GLY A 178 -8.27 -13.15 -4.42
C GLY A 178 -9.72 -12.72 -4.22
N ARG A 179 -10.64 -13.09 -5.11
CA ARG A 179 -12.07 -12.79 -4.92
C ARG A 179 -12.62 -13.38 -3.62
N ARG A 180 -12.26 -14.63 -3.29
CA ARG A 180 -12.69 -15.27 -2.03
C ARG A 180 -12.16 -14.51 -0.81
N VAL A 181 -10.89 -14.13 -0.83
CA VAL A 181 -10.24 -13.40 0.28
C VAL A 181 -10.88 -12.03 0.48
N VAL A 182 -11.02 -11.23 -0.58
CA VAL A 182 -11.59 -9.88 -0.51
C VAL A 182 -13.03 -9.92 -0.02
N VAL A 183 -13.88 -10.76 -0.64
CA VAL A 183 -15.31 -10.86 -0.28
C VAL A 183 -15.47 -11.31 1.17
N SER A 184 -14.70 -12.32 1.61
CA SER A 184 -14.77 -12.79 3.00
C SER A 184 -14.44 -11.67 3.99
N SER A 185 -13.35 -10.94 3.72
CA SER A 185 -12.90 -9.84 4.60
C SER A 185 -13.92 -8.69 4.63
N VAL A 186 -14.45 -8.28 3.47
CA VAL A 186 -15.49 -7.24 3.39
C VAL A 186 -16.74 -7.64 4.18
N CYS A 187 -17.22 -8.87 4.01
CA CYS A 187 -18.40 -9.36 4.72
C CYS A 187 -18.18 -9.39 6.24
N GLU A 188 -16.99 -9.77 6.69
CA GLU A 188 -16.63 -9.76 8.11
C GLU A 188 -16.62 -8.33 8.68
N GLN A 189 -15.98 -7.39 7.99
CA GLN A 189 -15.92 -5.99 8.44
C GLN A 189 -17.29 -5.30 8.44
N LEU A 190 -18.11 -5.56 7.42
CA LEU A 190 -19.50 -5.07 7.39
C LEU A 190 -20.31 -5.64 8.54
N ARG A 191 -20.16 -6.93 8.85
CA ARG A 191 -20.84 -7.56 9.99
C ARG A 191 -20.43 -6.91 11.30
N CYS A 192 -19.12 -6.75 11.55
CA CYS A 192 -18.61 -6.07 12.75
C CYS A 192 -19.16 -4.64 12.86
N HIS A 193 -19.09 -3.85 11.77
CA HIS A 193 -19.57 -2.46 11.78
C HIS A 193 -21.07 -2.35 12.03
N LEU A 194 -21.88 -3.24 11.44
CA LEU A 194 -23.32 -3.25 11.64
C LEU A 194 -23.69 -3.68 13.06
N GLN A 195 -22.99 -4.65 13.65
CA GLN A 195 -23.22 -5.08 15.02
C GLN A 195 -22.91 -3.96 16.03
N CYS A 196 -21.80 -3.23 15.85
CA CYS A 196 -21.44 -2.11 16.72
C CYS A 196 -22.36 -0.88 16.61
N LYS A 197 -23.25 -0.79 15.61
CA LYS A 197 -24.24 0.29 15.47
C LYS A 197 -25.60 -0.03 16.10
N VAL A 198 -25.82 -1.28 16.50
CA VAL A 198 -27.09 -1.74 17.10
C VAL A 198 -27.03 -1.66 18.64
N GLU A 199 -25.85 -1.43 19.22
CA GLU A 199 -25.60 -1.12 20.63
C GLU A 199 -25.52 0.40 20.87
#